data_AF-A0A5J5NPG4-F1
#
_entry.id   AF-A0A5J5NPG4-F1
#
_cell.length_a   1.000
_cell.length_b   1.000
_cell.length_c   1.000
_cell.angle_alpha   90.00
_cell.angle_beta   90.00
_cell.angle_gamma   90.00
#
_symmetry.space_group_name_H-M   'P 1'
#
loop_
_entity.id
_entity.type
_entity.pdbx_description
1 polymer ?
#
loop_
_entity_poly.entity_id
_entity_poly.type
_entity_poly.pdbx_seq_one_letter_code
_entity_poly.pdbx_strand_id
1 'polypeptide(L)'
;MATGQVLNPGDHIYTECLGGSYYHHGIYVGRGLVTNPNTGKTRTITNAVIHFLGLDKEGKVKKTKPQCQTCFYKPKGSGIVLTCLDCFHEGNGLYRYEYDVSLLSFTFKTSGSCTPWSCYDPNTVIKRAYDYLRDQNFGDYNFVFNNCEHFATKCKMGKARCNQALWGTGLPGALVYNVTRRLTKDILW
;
A
#
# COMPACT_ATOMS: atom_id res chain seq x y z
N MET A 1 9.85 10.36 -13.07
CA MET A 1 10.99 10.71 -12.20
C MET A 1 10.49 11.50 -11.01
N ALA A 2 10.53 10.90 -9.82
CA ALA A 2 10.39 11.60 -8.53
C ALA A 2 11.49 11.09 -7.58
N THR A 3 12.74 11.14 -8.03
CA THR A 3 13.92 10.86 -7.22
C THR A 3 14.21 12.10 -6.38
N GLY A 4 13.70 12.15 -5.14
CA GLY A 4 13.93 13.27 -4.22
C GLY A 4 12.98 13.40 -3.04
N GLN A 5 11.93 12.57 -2.93
CA GLN A 5 11.01 12.66 -1.80
C GLN A 5 11.59 11.94 -0.57
N VAL A 6 11.82 12.67 0.52
CA VAL A 6 12.21 12.10 1.81
C VAL A 6 11.07 11.25 2.35
N LEU A 7 11.32 9.96 2.57
CA LEU A 7 10.35 9.03 3.15
C LEU A 7 10.27 9.20 4.66
N ASN A 8 9.04 9.27 5.18
CA ASN A 8 8.77 9.31 6.61
C ASN A 8 8.11 8.01 7.07
N PRO A 9 8.48 7.45 8.24
CA PRO A 9 7.77 6.30 8.81
C PRO A 9 6.26 6.52 8.80
N GLY A 10 5.49 5.52 8.37
CA GLY A 10 4.04 5.60 8.18
C GLY A 10 3.59 6.04 6.78
N ASP A 11 4.53 6.37 5.88
CA ASP A 11 4.23 6.58 4.46
C ASP A 11 3.72 5.30 3.80
N HIS A 12 2.61 5.43 3.07
CA HIS A 12 2.17 4.42 2.12
C HIS A 12 2.92 4.67 0.82
N ILE A 13 3.77 3.73 0.44
CA ILE A 13 4.59 3.78 -0.76
C ILE A 13 4.15 2.73 -1.75
N TYR A 14 4.38 3.00 -3.02
CA TYR A 14 4.15 2.04 -4.09
C TYR A 14 5.24 2.10 -5.15
N THR A 15 5.42 1.00 -5.85
CA THR A 15 6.44 0.82 -6.88
C THR A 15 5.87 0.10 -8.08
N GLU A 16 6.34 0.43 -9.27
CA GLU A 16 5.95 -0.28 -10.49
C GLU A 16 6.43 -1.73 -10.45
N CYS A 17 5.63 -2.63 -11.01
CA CYS A 17 6.00 -4.02 -11.25
C CYS A 17 5.69 -4.43 -12.70
N LEU A 18 6.45 -5.41 -13.23
CA LEU A 18 6.33 -5.93 -14.61
C LEU A 18 6.14 -4.81 -15.65
N GLY A 19 7.07 -3.84 -15.69
CA GLY A 19 7.07 -2.77 -16.70
C GLY A 19 5.90 -1.78 -16.60
N GLY A 20 5.35 -1.56 -15.39
CA GLY A 20 4.32 -0.54 -15.14
C GLY A 20 2.87 -0.99 -15.31
N SER A 21 2.62 -2.29 -15.45
CA SER A 21 1.26 -2.83 -15.62
C SER A 21 0.46 -2.93 -14.31
N TYR A 22 1.14 -2.86 -13.16
CA TYR A 22 0.52 -2.75 -11.83
C TYR A 22 1.50 -2.15 -10.81
N TYR A 23 0.97 -1.69 -9.69
CA TYR A 23 1.75 -1.18 -8.57
C TYR A 23 1.78 -2.17 -7.41
N HIS A 24 2.93 -2.27 -6.76
CA HIS A 24 3.11 -3.01 -5.51
C HIS A 24 3.18 -2.01 -4.35
N HIS A 25 2.39 -2.24 -3.32
CA HIS A 25 2.17 -1.28 -2.24
C HIS A 25 2.72 -1.77 -0.91
N GLY A 26 3.16 -0.83 -0.06
CA GLY A 26 3.69 -1.12 1.25
C GLY A 26 3.65 0.07 2.20
N ILE A 27 3.92 -0.19 3.47
CA ILE A 27 4.10 0.82 4.51
C ILE A 27 5.58 0.92 4.83
N TYR A 28 6.15 2.09 4.60
CA TYR A 28 7.51 2.39 5.04
C TYR A 28 7.52 2.59 6.56
N VAL A 29 8.36 1.82 7.28
CA VAL A 29 8.42 1.86 8.76
C VAL A 29 9.74 2.45 9.28
N GLY A 30 10.65 2.84 8.38
CA GLY A 30 11.96 3.37 8.76
C GLY A 30 12.86 2.27 9.32
N ARG A 31 12.74 1.94 10.61
CA ARG A 31 13.53 0.88 11.25
C ARG A 31 12.70 -0.39 11.43
N GLY A 32 13.31 -1.54 11.20
CA GLY A 32 12.66 -2.84 11.37
C GLY A 32 13.61 -3.89 11.92
N LEU A 33 13.14 -4.72 12.84
CA LEU A 33 13.86 -5.89 13.34
C LEU A 33 13.65 -7.04 12.35
N VAL A 34 14.74 -7.58 11.79
CA VAL A 34 14.72 -8.75 10.92
C VAL A 34 15.42 -9.92 11.60
N THR A 35 14.92 -11.13 11.35
CA THR A 35 15.48 -12.38 11.86
C THR A 35 15.95 -13.22 10.68
N ASN A 36 17.19 -13.70 10.73
CA ASN A 36 17.67 -14.66 9.75
C ASN A 36 16.93 -15.99 9.97
N PRO A 37 16.15 -16.49 8.99
CA PRO A 37 15.38 -17.72 9.16
C PRO A 37 16.26 -18.98 9.26
N ASN A 38 17.52 -18.94 8.81
CA ASN A 38 18.43 -20.08 8.84
C ASN A 38 19.26 -20.13 10.13
N THR A 39 19.53 -18.98 10.75
CA THR A 39 20.44 -18.90 11.91
C THR A 39 19.81 -18.33 13.18
N GLY A 40 18.59 -17.80 13.11
CA GLY A 40 17.91 -17.12 14.21
C GLY A 40 18.51 -15.75 14.59
N LYS A 41 19.61 -15.33 13.96
CA LYS A 41 20.27 -14.05 14.26
C LYS A 41 19.35 -12.88 13.92
N THR A 42 19.14 -11.98 14.88
CA THR A 42 18.36 -10.76 14.68
C THR A 42 19.27 -9.56 14.39
N ARG A 43 18.76 -8.59 13.63
CA ARG A 43 19.37 -7.26 13.49
C ARG A 43 18.31 -6.22 13.17
N THR A 44 18.57 -4.97 13.55
CA THR A 44 17.75 -3.84 13.11
C THR A 44 18.29 -3.29 11.80
N ILE A 45 17.45 -3.20 10.79
CA ILE A 45 17.75 -2.53 9.52
C ILE A 45 17.10 -1.14 9.48
N THR A 46 17.66 -0.25 8.66
CA THR A 46 17.04 1.00 8.23
C THR A 46 16.35 0.80 6.88
N ASN A 47 15.52 1.77 6.49
CA ASN A 47 14.70 1.74 5.28
C ASN A 47 13.86 0.46 5.15
N ALA A 48 13.20 0.05 6.23
CA ALA A 48 12.33 -1.12 6.24
C ALA A 48 10.93 -0.82 5.70
N VAL A 49 10.34 -1.81 5.04
CA VAL A 49 8.98 -1.75 4.46
C VAL A 49 8.22 -3.01 4.85
N ILE A 50 7.01 -2.84 5.37
CA ILE A 50 6.05 -3.93 5.57
C ILE A 50 5.07 -3.91 4.40
N HIS A 51 4.90 -5.05 3.72
CA HIS A 51 4.01 -5.15 2.58
C HIS A 51 3.41 -6.54 2.47
N PHE A 52 2.30 -6.63 1.75
CA PHE A 52 1.65 -7.90 1.46
C PHE A 52 2.10 -8.41 0.10
N LEU A 53 2.63 -9.64 0.06
CA LEU A 53 2.98 -10.34 -1.16
C LEU A 53 1.91 -11.37 -1.49
N GLY A 54 1.22 -11.16 -2.61
CA GLY A 54 0.32 -12.14 -3.20
C GLY A 54 1.06 -13.19 -4.03
N LEU A 55 0.31 -14.21 -4.45
CA LEU A 55 0.72 -15.07 -5.57
C LEU A 55 0.71 -14.25 -6.86
N ASP A 56 1.43 -14.68 -7.89
CA ASP A 56 1.31 -14.11 -9.24
C ASP A 56 -0.01 -14.53 -9.93
N LYS A 57 -0.22 -14.08 -11.17
CA LYS A 57 -1.45 -14.32 -11.94
C LYS A 57 -1.69 -15.82 -12.20
N GLU A 58 -0.63 -16.62 -12.18
CA GLU A 58 -0.63 -18.05 -12.38
C GLU A 58 -0.70 -18.84 -11.05
N GLY A 59 -0.89 -18.14 -9.92
CA GLY A 59 -0.93 -18.75 -8.60
C GLY A 59 0.44 -19.22 -8.10
N LYS A 60 1.53 -18.77 -8.73
CA LYS A 60 2.90 -19.15 -8.39
C LYS A 60 3.57 -18.12 -7.50
N VAL A 61 4.57 -18.59 -6.77
CA VAL A 61 5.48 -17.74 -6.00
C VAL A 61 6.46 -17.11 -6.99
N LYS A 62 6.73 -15.80 -6.84
CA LYS A 62 7.78 -15.11 -7.62
C LYS A 62 9.08 -15.92 -7.62
N LYS A 63 9.78 -15.93 -8.77
CA LYS A 63 11.02 -16.70 -9.00
C LYS A 63 11.99 -16.60 -7.82
N THR A 64 12.65 -17.71 -7.51
CA THR A 64 13.60 -17.83 -6.43
C THR A 64 14.80 -16.90 -6.66
N LYS A 65 14.95 -15.89 -5.79
CA LYS A 65 16.15 -15.06 -5.68
C LYS A 65 17.02 -15.53 -4.52
N PRO A 66 18.35 -15.26 -4.55
CA PRO A 66 19.21 -15.41 -3.38
C PRO A 66 18.64 -14.65 -2.17
N GLN A 67 18.94 -15.13 -0.97
CA GLN A 67 18.53 -14.44 0.26
C GLN A 67 19.21 -13.07 0.35
N CYS A 68 18.42 -12.03 0.62
CA CYS A 68 18.95 -10.70 0.84
C CYS A 68 19.87 -10.67 2.07
N GLN A 69 21.07 -10.11 1.94
CA GLN A 69 22.03 -10.04 3.05
C GLN A 69 21.66 -8.96 4.09
N THR A 70 20.85 -7.97 3.69
CA THR A 70 20.38 -6.88 4.55
C THR A 70 19.19 -7.32 5.40
N CYS A 71 18.09 -7.72 4.75
CA CYS A 71 16.83 -8.03 5.44
C CYS A 71 16.56 -9.53 5.63
N PHE A 72 17.44 -10.41 5.14
CA PHE A 72 17.26 -11.87 5.15
C PHE A 72 16.02 -12.38 4.41
N TYR A 73 15.34 -11.51 3.68
CA TYR A 73 14.19 -11.89 2.90
C TYR A 73 14.58 -12.86 1.78
N LYS A 74 13.79 -13.93 1.67
CA LYS A 74 13.83 -14.88 0.57
C LYS A 74 12.38 -15.12 0.13
N PRO A 75 12.04 -14.97 -1.16
CA PRO A 75 10.69 -15.24 -1.64
C PRO A 75 10.25 -16.66 -1.26
N LYS A 76 9.21 -16.75 -0.43
CA LYS A 76 8.57 -18.00 -0.01
C LYS A 76 7.08 -17.73 0.19
N GLY A 77 6.26 -18.12 -0.78
CA GLY A 77 4.80 -18.03 -0.65
C GLY A 77 4.24 -16.62 -0.68
N SER A 78 2.97 -16.53 -0.31
CA SER A 78 2.21 -15.30 -0.09
C SER A 78 2.12 -14.99 1.40
N GLY A 79 2.03 -13.71 1.77
CA GLY A 79 1.91 -13.29 3.16
C GLY A 79 2.32 -11.84 3.38
N ILE A 80 2.21 -11.38 4.62
CA ILE A 80 2.72 -10.07 5.01
C ILE A 80 4.17 -10.23 5.43
N VAL A 81 5.05 -9.41 4.87
CA VAL A 81 6.50 -9.53 5.08
C VAL A 81 7.11 -8.18 5.45
N LEU A 82 8.22 -8.23 6.18
CA LEU A 82 9.10 -7.09 6.42
C LEU A 82 10.38 -7.25 5.60
N THR A 83 10.69 -6.26 4.77
CA THR A 83 11.85 -6.27 3.86
C THR A 83 12.60 -4.94 3.91
N CYS A 84 13.83 -4.88 3.38
CA CYS A 84 14.46 -3.60 3.09
C CYS A 84 13.84 -2.94 1.84
N LEU A 85 14.00 -1.62 1.72
CA LEU A 85 13.46 -0.83 0.61
C LEU A 85 13.91 -1.38 -0.75
N ASP A 86 15.20 -1.72 -0.91
CA ASP A 86 15.73 -2.28 -2.16
C ASP A 86 15.01 -3.55 -2.61
N CYS A 87 14.65 -4.43 -1.66
CA CYS A 87 13.86 -5.63 -1.97
C CYS A 87 12.41 -5.32 -2.30
N PHE A 88 11.86 -4.21 -1.79
CA PHE A 88 10.49 -3.79 -2.08
C PHE A 88 10.36 -3.25 -3.51
N HIS A 89 11.26 -2.36 -3.95
CA HIS A 89 11.14 -1.71 -5.26
C HIS A 89 11.92 -2.40 -6.38
N GLU A 90 12.88 -3.28 -6.07
CA GLU A 90 13.65 -4.05 -7.07
C GLU A 90 14.30 -3.19 -8.18
N GLY A 91 14.74 -1.98 -7.84
CA GLY A 91 15.30 -1.02 -8.80
C GLY A 91 14.28 -0.22 -9.60
N ASN A 92 12.97 -0.47 -9.43
CA ASN A 92 11.90 0.29 -10.07
C ASN A 92 11.67 1.64 -9.36
N GLY A 93 10.88 2.50 -10.03
CA GLY A 93 10.47 3.80 -9.51
C GLY A 93 9.64 3.66 -8.24
N LEU A 94 9.96 4.50 -7.25
CA LEU A 94 9.29 4.55 -5.96
C LEU A 94 8.45 5.82 -5.84
N TYR A 95 7.22 5.66 -5.38
CA TYR A 95 6.22 6.72 -5.27
C TYR A 95 5.52 6.67 -3.92
N ARG A 96 4.95 7.80 -3.50
CA ARG A 96 4.14 7.91 -2.28
C ARG A 96 2.67 8.03 -2.65
N TYR A 97 1.83 7.25 -1.98
CA TYR A 97 0.38 7.28 -2.12
C TYR A 97 -0.18 8.53 -1.45
N GLU A 98 -1.07 9.24 -2.14
CA GLU A 98 -1.64 10.49 -1.65
C GLU A 98 -2.99 10.25 -0.96
N TYR A 99 -3.15 10.84 0.23
CA TYR A 99 -4.40 10.87 0.99
C TYR A 99 -4.98 12.29 0.95
N ASP A 100 -6.25 12.43 1.29
CA ASP A 100 -6.94 13.73 1.35
C ASP A 100 -6.91 14.52 0.02
N VAL A 101 -6.80 13.83 -1.12
CA VAL A 101 -6.84 14.50 -2.42
C VAL A 101 -8.25 15.00 -2.73
N SER A 102 -8.37 16.02 -3.58
CA SER A 102 -9.70 16.46 -4.03
C SER A 102 -10.38 15.38 -4.89
N LEU A 103 -11.70 15.39 -4.96
CA LEU A 103 -12.45 14.47 -5.85
C LEU A 103 -12.01 14.61 -7.31
N LEU A 104 -11.72 15.83 -7.75
CA LEU A 104 -11.19 16.11 -9.08
C LEU A 104 -9.83 15.44 -9.30
N SER A 105 -8.91 15.61 -8.34
CA SER A 105 -7.60 14.97 -8.38
C SER A 105 -7.72 13.45 -8.41
N PHE A 106 -8.64 12.88 -7.63
CA PHE A 106 -8.91 11.45 -7.60
C PHE A 106 -9.46 10.92 -8.94
N THR A 107 -10.32 11.68 -9.63
CA THR A 107 -10.85 11.29 -10.96
C THR A 107 -9.76 11.24 -12.05
N PHE A 108 -8.73 12.10 -11.97
CA PHE A 108 -7.72 12.22 -13.02
C PHE A 108 -6.37 11.54 -12.71
N LYS A 109 -6.07 11.24 -11.44
CA LYS A 109 -4.85 10.52 -11.06
C LYS A 109 -4.96 9.03 -11.36
N THR A 110 -3.81 8.40 -11.57
CA THR A 110 -3.70 6.96 -11.83
C THR A 110 -4.37 6.16 -10.71
N SER A 111 -5.16 5.14 -11.07
CA SER A 111 -5.75 4.22 -10.09
C SER A 111 -4.66 3.60 -9.21
N GLY A 112 -4.92 3.49 -7.91
CA GLY A 112 -3.93 2.99 -6.95
C GLY A 112 -2.84 4.00 -6.59
N SER A 113 -2.97 5.29 -6.93
CA SER A 113 -1.98 6.31 -6.50
C SER A 113 -2.49 7.25 -5.40
N CYS A 114 -3.81 7.35 -5.22
CA CYS A 114 -4.40 8.27 -4.26
C CYS A 114 -5.81 7.87 -3.81
N THR A 115 -6.26 8.47 -2.71
CA THR A 115 -7.64 8.40 -2.22
C THR A 115 -8.06 9.76 -1.66
N PRO A 116 -9.33 10.17 -1.79
CA PRO A 116 -9.77 11.45 -1.21
C PRO A 116 -9.98 11.34 0.31
N TRP A 117 -9.83 10.14 0.88
CA TRP A 117 -10.13 9.87 2.28
C TRP A 117 -8.90 10.15 3.14
N SER A 118 -9.14 10.54 4.39
CA SER A 118 -8.08 10.83 5.36
C SER A 118 -7.43 9.56 5.90
N CYS A 119 -6.19 9.71 6.39
CA CYS A 119 -5.45 8.64 7.05
C CYS A 119 -5.15 8.93 8.51
N TYR A 120 -4.87 7.85 9.26
CA TYR A 120 -4.39 7.94 10.64
C TYR A 120 -2.94 8.44 10.70
N ASP A 121 -2.55 8.90 11.89
CA ASP A 121 -1.20 9.36 12.19
C ASP A 121 -0.14 8.25 12.00
N PRO A 122 1.12 8.61 11.73
CA PRO A 122 2.21 7.67 11.51
C PRO A 122 2.33 6.53 12.54
N ASN A 123 2.18 6.83 13.83
CA ASN A 123 2.39 5.83 14.88
C ASN A 123 1.28 4.76 14.85
N THR A 124 0.03 5.19 14.67
CA THR A 124 -1.10 4.28 14.48
C THR A 124 -0.92 3.38 13.25
N VAL A 125 -0.45 3.97 12.15
CA VAL A 125 -0.23 3.24 10.89
C VAL A 125 0.86 2.18 11.06
N ILE A 126 2.00 2.56 11.65
CA ILE A 126 3.13 1.64 11.89
C ILE A 126 2.70 0.52 12.83
N LYS A 127 1.98 0.85 13.92
CA LYS A 127 1.46 -0.14 14.86
C LYS A 127 0.59 -1.17 14.13
N ARG A 128 -0.35 -0.74 13.29
CA ARG A 128 -1.21 -1.64 12.51
C ARG A 128 -0.42 -2.50 11.54
N ALA A 129 0.56 -1.93 10.84
CA ALA A 129 1.40 -2.69 9.91
C ALA A 129 2.14 -3.83 10.63
N TYR A 130 2.66 -3.58 11.84
CA TYR A 130 3.28 -4.62 12.68
C TYR A 130 2.26 -5.60 13.26
N ASP A 131 1.09 -5.14 13.67
CA ASP A 131 0.01 -6.02 14.14
C ASP A 131 -0.38 -7.02 13.04
N TYR A 132 -0.61 -6.55 11.82
CA TYR A 132 -0.90 -7.41 10.67
C TYR A 132 0.28 -8.31 10.29
N LEU A 133 1.52 -7.83 10.37
CA LEU A 133 2.71 -8.67 10.16
C LEU A 133 2.79 -9.81 11.18
N ARG A 134 2.46 -9.54 12.45
CA ARG A 134 2.46 -10.57 13.50
C ARG A 134 1.32 -11.57 13.29
N ASP A 135 0.13 -11.05 13.02
CA ASP A 135 -1.10 -11.85 12.98
C ASP A 135 -1.30 -12.54 11.61
N GLN A 136 -0.50 -12.16 10.59
CA GLN A 136 -0.60 -12.61 9.19
C GLN A 136 -2.02 -12.52 8.62
N ASN A 137 -2.80 -11.55 9.09
CA ASN A 137 -4.20 -11.38 8.74
C ASN A 137 -4.60 -9.90 8.78
N PHE A 138 -5.36 -9.44 7.78
CA PHE A 138 -5.93 -8.10 7.71
C PHE A 138 -7.32 -8.04 7.06
N GLY A 139 -8.01 -9.19 6.90
CA GLY A 139 -9.35 -9.33 6.30
C GLY A 139 -9.45 -10.36 5.17
N ASP A 140 -10.64 -10.49 4.55
CA ASP A 140 -10.95 -11.50 3.52
C ASP A 140 -10.24 -11.21 2.17
N TYR A 141 -9.57 -12.25 1.66
CA TYR A 141 -8.63 -12.19 0.53
C TYR A 141 -9.30 -12.35 -0.85
N ASN A 142 -8.91 -11.55 -1.85
CA ASN A 142 -9.13 -11.87 -3.28
C ASN A 142 -7.88 -11.53 -4.12
N PHE A 143 -7.33 -12.52 -4.82
CA PHE A 143 -5.92 -12.72 -5.13
C PHE A 143 -5.24 -11.70 -6.08
N VAL A 144 -3.92 -11.56 -5.86
CA VAL A 144 -2.85 -11.04 -6.74
C VAL A 144 -2.44 -9.56 -6.53
N PHE A 145 -3.22 -8.54 -6.94
CA PHE A 145 -2.72 -7.14 -6.93
C PHE A 145 -3.45 -6.19 -5.97
N ASN A 146 -4.78 -6.27 -5.89
CA ASN A 146 -5.58 -5.42 -4.99
C ASN A 146 -5.22 -5.63 -3.51
N ASN A 147 -4.68 -6.80 -3.14
CA ASN A 147 -4.40 -7.12 -1.75
C ASN A 147 -3.26 -6.28 -1.16
N CYS A 148 -2.25 -5.88 -1.95
CA CYS A 148 -1.17 -5.04 -1.42
C CYS A 148 -1.66 -3.60 -1.18
N GLU A 149 -2.46 -3.04 -2.09
CA GLU A 149 -3.12 -1.75 -1.89
C GLU A 149 -4.11 -1.82 -0.73
N HIS A 150 -4.92 -2.88 -0.65
CA HIS A 150 -5.84 -3.11 0.47
C HIS A 150 -5.11 -3.20 1.80
N PHE A 151 -4.00 -3.93 1.87
CA PHE A 151 -3.17 -4.01 3.06
C PHE A 151 -2.71 -2.61 3.49
N ALA A 152 -2.11 -1.86 2.57
CA ALA A 152 -1.54 -0.56 2.89
C ALA A 152 -2.64 0.47 3.27
N THR A 153 -3.75 0.51 2.53
CA THR A 153 -4.91 1.35 2.86
C THR A 153 -5.57 0.94 4.17
N LYS A 154 -5.66 -0.36 4.48
CA LYS A 154 -6.15 -0.86 5.78
C LYS A 154 -5.25 -0.41 6.93
N CYS A 155 -3.92 -0.42 6.77
CA CYS A 155 -3.00 0.17 7.74
C CYS A 155 -3.28 1.67 7.94
N LYS A 156 -3.45 2.40 6.83
CA LYS A 156 -3.65 3.85 6.82
C LYS A 156 -5.02 4.30 7.32
N MET A 157 -6.06 3.47 7.24
CA MET A 157 -7.47 3.89 7.42
C MET A 157 -8.29 2.97 8.33
N GLY A 158 -7.74 1.86 8.83
CA GLY A 158 -8.43 0.89 9.71
C GLY A 158 -9.58 0.11 9.05
N LYS A 159 -10.06 0.53 7.88
CA LYS A 159 -11.08 -0.16 7.07
C LYS A 159 -10.53 -0.33 5.66
N ALA A 160 -10.68 -1.53 5.09
CA ALA A 160 -10.44 -1.76 3.67
C ALA A 160 -11.67 -1.18 2.96
N ARG A 161 -11.63 0.12 2.68
CA ARG A 161 -12.70 0.76 1.92
C ARG A 161 -12.25 0.80 0.48
N CYS A 162 -12.96 0.05 -0.35
CA CYS A 162 -12.73 0.05 -1.77
C CYS A 162 -13.03 1.46 -2.31
N ASN A 163 -12.06 2.04 -3.03
CA ASN A 163 -12.27 3.24 -3.82
C ASN A 163 -13.46 3.08 -4.80
N GLN A 164 -13.90 1.85 -5.09
CA GLN A 164 -15.10 1.51 -5.87
C GLN A 164 -16.42 2.09 -5.33
N ALA A 165 -16.52 2.45 -4.04
CA ALA A 165 -17.71 3.17 -3.55
C ALA A 165 -17.93 4.51 -4.26
N LEU A 166 -16.88 5.06 -4.87
CA LEU A 166 -16.90 6.25 -5.70
C LEU A 166 -16.93 5.94 -7.21
N TRP A 167 -16.76 4.68 -7.63
CA TRP A 167 -16.91 4.29 -9.04
C TRP A 167 -18.39 4.11 -9.43
N GLY A 168 -19.31 4.05 -8.46
CA GLY A 168 -20.72 4.36 -8.70
C GLY A 168 -20.97 5.80 -9.17
N THR A 169 -19.92 6.65 -9.16
CA THR A 169 -19.92 8.00 -9.68
C THR A 169 -18.94 8.19 -10.84
N GLY A 170 -18.99 7.31 -11.85
CA GLY A 170 -18.51 7.69 -13.20
C GLY A 170 -19.13 9.04 -13.63
N LEU A 171 -18.65 9.67 -14.72
CA LEU A 171 -19.13 10.99 -15.21
C LEU A 171 -20.61 11.33 -14.91
N PRO A 172 -21.59 10.41 -15.09
CA PRO A 172 -22.98 10.62 -14.68
C PRO A 172 -23.17 10.84 -13.16
N GLY A 173 -22.59 10.02 -12.29
CA GLY A 173 -22.80 10.11 -10.85
C GLY A 173 -22.02 11.26 -10.18
N ALA A 174 -20.91 11.72 -10.77
CA ALA A 174 -20.25 12.95 -10.32
C ALA A 174 -21.11 14.19 -10.64
N LEU A 175 -21.80 14.18 -11.79
CA LEU A 175 -22.78 15.20 -12.15
C LEU A 175 -23.96 15.18 -11.18
N VAL A 176 -24.52 13.99 -10.89
CA VAL A 176 -25.64 13.82 -9.95
C VAL A 176 -25.25 14.25 -8.53
N TYR A 177 -24.05 13.91 -8.05
CA TYR A 177 -23.55 14.36 -6.74
C TYR A 177 -23.40 15.89 -6.67
N ASN A 178 -22.85 16.52 -7.70
CA ASN A 178 -22.71 17.98 -7.74
C ASN A 178 -24.07 18.69 -7.84
N VAL A 179 -25.04 18.10 -8.55
CA VAL A 179 -26.42 18.61 -8.65
C VAL A 179 -27.15 18.45 -7.31
N THR A 180 -27.12 17.27 -6.70
CA THR A 180 -27.78 17.01 -5.40
C THR A 180 -27.17 17.82 -4.26
N ARG A 181 -25.85 18.05 -4.26
CA ARG A 181 -25.18 18.92 -3.28
C ARG A 181 -25.50 20.41 -3.48
N ARG A 182 -25.77 20.87 -4.71
CA ARG A 182 -26.26 22.24 -4.96
C ARG A 182 -27.68 22.41 -4.46
N LEU A 183 -28.57 21.48 -4.80
CA LEU A 183 -29.98 21.53 -4.40
C LEU A 183 -30.20 21.44 -2.88
N THR A 184 -29.33 20.73 -2.16
CA THR A 184 -29.43 20.60 -0.68
C THR A 184 -28.79 21.75 0.09
N LYS A 185 -27.93 22.56 -0.55
CA LYS A 185 -27.38 23.77 0.07
C LYS A 185 -28.37 24.92 0.15
N ASP A 186 -29.38 24.94 -0.72
CA ASP A 186 -30.39 26.01 -0.78
C ASP A 186 -31.69 25.67 0.00
N ILE A 187 -31.72 24.55 0.74
CA ILE A 187 -32.90 24.09 1.51
C ILE A 187 -32.66 24.16 3.03
N LEU A 188 -31.43 24.46 3.48
CA LEU A 188 -31.10 24.63 4.89
C LEU A 188 -30.47 26.02 5.10
N TRP A 189 -31.29 27.06 4.93
CA TRP A 189 -31.42 28.26 5.78
C TRP A 189 -32.74 28.95 5.42
#